data_AF-A0A816VW47-F1
#
_entry.id   AF-A0A816VW47-F1
#
_cell.length_a   1.000
_cell.length_b   1.000
_cell.length_c   1.000
_cell.angle_alpha   90.00
_cell.angle_beta   90.00
_cell.angle_gamma   90.00
#
_symmetry.space_group_name_H-M   'P 1'
#
loop_
_entity.id
_entity.type
_entity.pdbx_description
1 polymer ?
#
loop_
_entity_poly.entity_id
_entity_poly.type
_entity_poly.pdbx_seq_one_letter_code
_entity_poly.pdbx_strand_id
1 'polypeptide(L)'
;MPLAHMFGFSTIVIAISMGGEIGFWQGNTNKLINEFNDFKPNLLTMVPRLLNKLYDTVMSETSRKDHLSKSDFIKVAIQSKLTEIRKGNFSCDTIWDEQVFNQIRSMFGNKIEHVVVSSAPLALEVADFCRAAFSCTFIECYGQTECIMGCWQSPNDTLSRETGIPTPVNHIKLIDIPEMGYFAKDRVGEICIRSKATFKGYLKDEAKTRATIDDACWLRTGDVGRWTTNNAMQIIDRHKNIYK
;
A
#
# COMPACT_ATOMS: atom_id res chain seq x y z
N MET A 1 4.26 -1.51 -13.34
CA MET A 1 3.19 -2.53 -13.33
C MET A 1 2.69 -2.76 -14.76
N PRO A 2 2.31 -3.99 -15.16
CA PRO A 2 1.70 -4.24 -16.47
C PRO A 2 0.35 -3.51 -16.62
N LEU A 3 0.02 -3.05 -17.82
CA LEU A 3 -1.25 -2.36 -18.11
C LEU A 3 -2.48 -3.27 -17.94
N ALA A 4 -2.30 -4.58 -18.07
CA ALA A 4 -3.34 -5.57 -17.80
C ALA A 4 -3.78 -5.63 -16.32
N HIS A 5 -3.01 -5.03 -15.42
CA HIS A 5 -3.33 -4.97 -13.99
C HIS A 5 -3.99 -3.64 -13.64
N MET A 6 -5.16 -3.67 -13.00
CA MET A 6 -5.96 -2.47 -12.71
C MET A 6 -5.21 -1.37 -11.96
N PHE A 7 -4.33 -1.71 -11.01
CA PHE A 7 -3.48 -0.71 -10.32
C PHE A 7 -2.53 0.06 -11.26
N GLY A 8 -1.95 -0.63 -12.26
CA GLY A 8 -1.09 0.01 -13.25
C GLY A 8 -1.90 0.88 -14.22
N PHE A 9 -3.04 0.38 -14.67
CA PHE A 9 -3.97 1.12 -15.52
C PHE A 9 -4.49 2.39 -14.82
N SER A 10 -4.97 2.28 -13.58
CA SER A 10 -5.51 3.42 -12.83
C SER A 10 -4.45 4.49 -12.56
N THR A 11 -3.20 4.10 -12.28
CA THR A 11 -2.08 5.03 -12.11
C THR A 11 -1.85 5.87 -13.38
N ILE A 12 -1.85 5.24 -14.55
CA ILE A 12 -1.67 5.94 -15.83
C ILE A 12 -2.82 6.90 -16.09
N VAL A 13 -4.06 6.45 -15.88
CA VAL A 13 -5.26 7.30 -16.08
C VAL A 13 -5.24 8.51 -15.14
N ILE A 14 -4.90 8.30 -13.86
CA ILE A 14 -4.80 9.38 -12.86
C ILE A 14 -3.68 10.36 -13.26
N ALA A 15 -2.49 9.86 -13.59
CA ALA A 15 -1.35 10.70 -13.97
C ALA A 15 -1.67 11.56 -15.20
N ILE A 16 -2.26 10.98 -16.26
CA ILE A 16 -2.69 11.74 -17.45
C ILE A 16 -3.75 12.78 -17.09
N SER A 17 -4.74 12.41 -16.26
CA SER A 17 -5.81 13.33 -15.85
C SER A 17 -5.30 14.52 -15.04
N MET A 18 -4.17 14.36 -14.37
CA MET A 18 -3.47 15.41 -13.62
C MET A 18 -2.42 16.16 -14.45
N GLY A 19 -2.25 15.84 -15.74
CA GLY A 19 -1.22 16.44 -16.60
C GLY A 19 0.21 16.01 -16.26
N GLY A 20 0.37 14.86 -15.58
CA GLY A 20 1.65 14.32 -15.17
C GLY A 20 2.42 13.61 -16.28
N GLU A 21 3.72 13.44 -16.06
CA GLU A 21 4.61 12.64 -16.90
C GLU A 21 4.73 11.21 -16.37
N ILE A 22 4.79 10.22 -17.28
CA ILE A 22 4.83 8.80 -16.91
C ILE A 22 6.12 8.17 -17.43
N GLY A 23 6.96 7.71 -16.50
CA GLY A 23 8.14 6.91 -16.81
C GLY A 23 7.78 5.44 -17.08
N PHE A 24 8.05 4.96 -18.29
CA PHE A 24 7.94 3.55 -18.65
C PHE A 24 9.31 2.87 -18.54
N TRP A 25 9.42 1.89 -17.64
CA TRP A 25 10.65 1.12 -17.44
C TRP A 25 10.90 0.11 -18.58
N GLN A 26 12.17 -0.24 -18.81
CA GLN A 26 12.60 -1.16 -19.87
C GLN A 26 12.28 -2.65 -19.59
N GLY A 27 11.60 -2.97 -18.48
CA GLY A 27 11.27 -4.35 -18.12
C GLY A 27 12.41 -5.15 -17.48
N ASN A 28 13.54 -4.51 -17.16
CA ASN A 28 14.69 -5.15 -16.51
C ASN A 28 14.89 -4.60 -15.09
N THR A 29 14.64 -5.44 -14.08
CA THR A 29 14.77 -5.07 -12.66
C THR A 29 16.17 -4.63 -12.25
N ASN A 30 17.22 -5.03 -12.97
CA ASN A 30 18.59 -4.63 -12.65
C ASN A 30 18.89 -3.19 -13.08
N LYS A 31 18.11 -2.63 -14.01
CA LYS A 31 18.25 -1.24 -14.47
C LYS A 31 17.34 -0.27 -13.73
N LEU A 32 16.36 -0.77 -12.99
CA LEU A 32 15.28 0.02 -12.41
C LEU A 32 15.77 1.18 -11.53
N ILE A 33 16.84 0.99 -10.74
CA ILE A 33 17.42 2.08 -9.91
C ILE A 33 18.00 3.20 -10.79
N ASN A 34 18.71 2.86 -11.86
CA ASN A 34 19.24 3.85 -12.79
C ASN A 34 18.10 4.59 -13.51
N GLU A 35 17.05 3.87 -13.92
CA GLU A 35 15.87 4.48 -14.54
C GLU A 35 15.15 5.45 -13.60
N PHE A 36 15.04 5.13 -12.31
CA PHE A 36 14.50 6.08 -11.33
C PHE A 36 15.37 7.33 -11.18
N ASN A 37 16.69 7.18 -11.23
CA ASN A 37 17.62 8.31 -11.15
C ASN A 37 17.63 9.19 -12.40
N ASP A 38 17.40 8.60 -13.57
CA ASP A 38 17.25 9.35 -14.82
C ASP A 38 15.92 10.10 -14.85
N PHE A 39 14.82 9.43 -14.50
CA PHE A 39 13.47 10.00 -14.54
C PHE A 39 13.19 10.97 -13.37
N LYS A 40 13.75 10.72 -12.19
CA LYS A 40 13.57 11.50 -10.94
C LYS A 40 12.08 11.75 -10.61
N PRO A 41 11.29 10.68 -10.39
CA PRO A 41 9.86 10.80 -10.13
C PRO A 41 9.58 11.60 -8.85
N ASN A 42 8.43 12.24 -8.77
CA ASN A 42 7.89 12.78 -7.52
C ASN A 42 6.79 11.91 -6.89
N LEU A 43 6.14 11.07 -7.71
CA LEU A 43 5.16 10.06 -7.29
C LEU A 43 5.69 8.67 -7.61
N LEU A 44 5.83 7.83 -6.58
CA LEU A 44 6.09 6.40 -6.73
C LEU A 44 4.81 5.60 -6.49
N THR A 45 4.45 4.75 -7.44
CA THR A 45 3.43 3.71 -7.26
C THR A 45 4.11 2.37 -7.11
N MET A 46 3.99 1.76 -5.94
CA MET A 46 4.75 0.56 -5.57
C MET A 46 3.82 -0.58 -5.15
N VAL A 47 4.35 -1.79 -5.27
CA VAL A 47 3.73 -3.01 -4.73
C VAL A 47 4.58 -3.52 -3.56
N PRO A 48 3.98 -4.17 -2.54
CA PRO A 48 4.71 -4.62 -1.36
C PRO A 48 5.98 -5.40 -1.65
N ARG A 49 5.98 -6.24 -2.70
CA ARG A 49 7.17 -7.00 -3.11
C ARG A 49 8.40 -6.13 -3.39
N LEU A 50 8.23 -4.95 -3.99
CA LEU A 50 9.35 -4.04 -4.28
C LEU A 50 9.85 -3.35 -3.01
N LEU A 51 8.93 -2.98 -2.11
CA LEU A 51 9.28 -2.39 -0.82
C LEU A 51 9.97 -3.39 0.10
N ASN A 52 9.49 -4.64 0.15
CA ASN A 52 10.15 -5.74 0.86
C ASN A 52 11.58 -5.93 0.34
N LYS A 53 11.77 -5.95 -0.99
CA LYS A 53 13.12 -6.06 -1.57
C LYS A 53 14.03 -4.90 -1.17
N LEU A 54 13.50 -3.66 -1.16
CA LEU A 54 14.25 -2.49 -0.71
C LEU A 54 14.65 -2.63 0.77
N TYR A 55 13.68 -2.97 1.63
CA TYR A 55 13.90 -3.23 3.05
C TYR A 55 14.97 -4.30 3.27
N ASP A 56 14.82 -5.47 2.64
CA ASP A 56 15.76 -6.59 2.77
C ASP A 56 17.17 -6.20 2.30
N THR A 57 17.27 -5.44 1.20
CA THR A 57 18.57 -4.96 0.68
C THR A 57 19.27 -4.10 1.73
N VAL A 58 18.57 -3.07 2.25
CA VAL A 58 19.13 -2.15 3.24
C VAL A 58 19.48 -2.88 4.54
N MET A 59 18.59 -3.73 5.04
CA MET A 59 18.82 -4.48 6.28
C MET A 59 19.97 -5.48 6.13
N SER A 60 20.14 -6.09 4.97
CA SER A 60 21.25 -7.03 4.70
C SER A 60 22.61 -6.34 4.61
N GLU A 61 22.69 -5.13 4.03
CA GLU A 61 23.91 -4.33 4.00
C GLU A 61 24.36 -3.92 5.41
N THR A 62 23.42 -3.71 6.33
CA THR A 62 23.72 -3.44 7.73
C THR A 62 24.04 -4.65 8.57
N SER A 63 23.60 -5.85 8.16
CA SER A 63 23.85 -7.10 8.89
C SER A 63 25.22 -7.72 8.57
N ARG A 64 25.86 -7.33 7.45
CA ARG A 64 27.14 -7.88 6.96
C ARG A 64 28.41 -7.34 7.63
N LYS A 65 28.30 -6.47 8.65
CA LYS A 65 29.45 -5.93 9.40
C LYS A 65 29.23 -6.14 10.91
N ASP A 66 29.75 -7.25 11.45
CA ASP A 66 30.07 -7.67 12.85
C ASP A 66 29.60 -6.88 14.10
N HIS A 67 28.57 -6.05 14.04
CA HIS A 67 28.15 -5.19 15.14
C HIS A 67 26.65 -5.26 15.34
N LEU A 68 26.23 -5.93 16.42
CA LEU A 68 24.87 -5.86 16.97
C LEU A 68 24.37 -4.40 17.13
N SER A 69 25.27 -3.42 17.22
CA SER A 69 24.98 -1.97 17.32
C SER A 69 24.29 -1.35 16.09
N LYS A 70 24.50 -1.84 14.86
CA LYS A 70 23.97 -1.17 13.65
C LYS A 70 22.47 -1.40 13.42
N SER A 71 21.98 -2.58 13.76
CA SER A 71 20.55 -2.88 13.60
C SER A 71 19.70 -2.03 14.56
N ASP A 72 20.17 -1.88 15.80
CA ASP A 72 19.48 -1.06 16.79
C ASP A 72 19.60 0.43 16.46
N PHE A 73 20.73 0.86 15.90
CA PHE A 73 20.89 2.22 15.37
C PHE A 73 19.83 2.54 14.30
N ILE A 74 19.59 1.65 13.33
CA ILE A 74 18.54 1.86 12.31
C ILE A 74 17.14 1.87 12.93
N LYS A 75 16.85 0.98 13.88
CA LYS A 75 15.55 0.98 14.57
C LYS A 75 15.30 2.32 15.27
N VAL A 76 16.32 2.87 15.92
CA VAL A 76 16.25 4.20 16.56
C VAL A 76 16.01 5.30 15.52
N ALA A 77 16.73 5.26 14.39
CA ALA A 77 16.55 6.21 13.29
C ALA A 77 15.12 6.17 12.73
N ILE A 78 14.59 4.96 12.45
CA ILE A 78 13.21 4.76 11.98
C ILE A 78 12.22 5.32 12.99
N GLN A 79 12.34 4.95 14.27
CA GLN A 79 11.40 5.40 15.30
C GLN A 79 11.44 6.91 15.52
N SER A 80 12.61 7.53 15.45
CA SER A 80 12.77 8.98 15.54
C SER A 80 12.06 9.68 14.39
N LYS A 81 12.23 9.22 13.14
CA LYS A 81 11.53 9.76 11.97
C LYS A 81 10.03 9.57 12.05
N LEU A 82 9.56 8.38 12.44
CA LEU A 82 8.12 8.12 12.61
C LEU A 82 7.48 9.02 13.66
N THR A 83 8.20 9.36 14.72
CA THR A 83 7.72 10.28 15.76
C THR A 83 7.51 11.68 15.20
N GLU A 84 8.41 12.17 14.35
CA GLU A 84 8.26 13.47 13.68
C GLU A 84 7.16 13.43 12.62
N ILE A 85 7.08 12.37 11.82
CA ILE A 85 6.02 12.16 10.82
C ILE A 85 4.64 12.19 11.48
N ARG A 86 4.46 11.53 12.63
CA ARG A 86 3.19 11.54 13.39
C ARG A 86 2.80 12.93 13.91
N LYS A 87 3.75 13.87 14.00
CA LYS A 87 3.48 15.29 14.30
C LYS A 87 3.22 16.13 13.04
N GLY A 88 3.24 15.52 11.85
CA GLY A 88 3.15 16.19 10.57
C GLY A 88 4.46 16.76 10.04
N ASN A 89 5.60 16.42 10.67
CA ASN A 89 6.92 16.87 10.22
C ASN A 89 7.57 15.83 9.32
N PHE A 90 7.69 16.18 8.04
CA PHE A 90 8.29 15.34 6.99
C PHE A 90 9.70 15.80 6.59
N SER A 91 10.37 16.62 7.42
CA SER A 91 11.72 17.13 7.13
C SER A 91 12.69 16.01 6.76
N CYS A 92 13.40 16.18 5.65
CA CYS A 92 14.49 15.31 5.19
C CYS A 92 15.88 15.82 5.61
N ASP A 93 15.93 16.82 6.49
CA ASP A 93 17.18 17.45 6.98
C ASP A 93 17.36 17.15 8.48
N THR A 94 17.65 15.89 8.78
CA THR A 94 17.96 15.43 10.14
C THR A 94 19.25 14.61 10.13
N ILE A 95 19.85 14.42 11.32
CA ILE A 95 21.02 13.55 11.48
C ILE A 95 20.79 12.13 10.94
N TRP A 96 19.55 11.64 11.00
CA TRP A 96 19.18 10.31 10.50
C TRP A 96 19.09 10.26 8.98
N ASP A 97 18.69 11.38 8.38
CA ASP A 97 18.65 11.52 6.94
C ASP A 97 20.06 11.50 6.35
N GLU A 98 21.00 12.26 6.93
CA GLU A 98 22.40 12.25 6.51
C GLU A 98 23.02 10.86 6.61
N GLN A 99 22.78 10.15 7.71
CA GLN A 99 23.46 8.88 8.01
C GLN A 99 22.83 7.65 7.35
N VAL A 100 21.53 7.68 7.04
CA VAL A 100 20.78 6.51 6.56
C VAL A 100 19.92 6.83 5.33
N PHE A 101 19.00 7.78 5.46
CA PHE A 101 17.86 7.85 4.52
C PHE A 101 18.17 8.60 3.22
N ASN A 102 19.16 9.51 3.19
CA ASN A 102 19.60 10.19 1.97
C ASN A 102 20.13 9.21 0.93
N GLN A 103 20.87 8.18 1.35
CA GLN A 103 21.34 7.15 0.44
C GLN A 103 20.15 6.44 -0.25
N ILE A 104 19.09 6.13 0.52
CA ILE A 104 17.89 5.47 -0.03
C ILE A 104 17.16 6.40 -1.01
N ARG A 105 16.90 7.66 -0.63
CA ARG A 105 16.21 8.62 -1.53
C ARG A 105 17.01 8.93 -2.79
N SER A 106 18.35 8.88 -2.71
CA SER A 106 19.23 9.08 -3.87
C SER A 106 19.15 7.95 -4.89
N MET A 107 18.60 6.78 -4.54
CA MET A 107 18.31 5.72 -5.49
C MET A 107 17.07 6.05 -6.37
N PHE A 108 16.27 7.03 -5.94
CA PHE A 108 15.02 7.42 -6.58
C PHE A 108 15.03 8.88 -7.08
N GLY A 109 16.22 9.47 -7.26
CA GLY A 109 16.36 10.82 -7.82
C GLY A 109 16.06 11.98 -6.85
N ASN A 110 15.91 11.72 -5.54
CA ASN A 110 15.73 12.74 -4.48
C ASN A 110 14.53 13.69 -4.65
N LYS A 111 13.53 13.34 -5.47
CA LYS A 111 12.34 14.18 -5.72
C LYS A 111 11.04 13.58 -5.21
N ILE A 112 11.10 12.46 -4.48
CA ILE A 112 9.90 11.76 -4.02
C ILE A 112 9.11 12.62 -3.02
N GLU A 113 7.88 12.93 -3.36
CA GLU A 113 6.90 13.65 -2.54
C GLU A 113 5.75 12.73 -2.11
N HIS A 114 5.44 11.72 -2.93
CA HIS A 114 4.34 10.81 -2.72
C HIS A 114 4.74 9.36 -3.00
N VAL A 115 4.34 8.45 -2.11
CA VAL A 115 4.43 7.01 -2.31
C VAL A 115 3.05 6.41 -2.12
N VAL A 116 2.55 5.67 -3.11
CA VAL A 116 1.28 4.95 -3.07
C VAL A 116 1.56 3.45 -3.17
N VAL A 117 1.00 2.68 -2.23
CA VAL A 117 1.20 1.24 -2.13
C VAL A 117 -0.15 0.53 -2.14
N SER A 118 -0.27 -0.47 -3.01
CA SER A 118 -1.48 -1.30 -3.10
C SER A 118 -1.15 -2.72 -3.58
N SER A 119 -2.17 -3.50 -3.94
CA SER A 119 -2.15 -4.88 -4.47
C SER A 119 -1.96 -6.02 -3.47
N ALA A 120 -1.34 -5.79 -2.31
CA ALA A 120 -1.18 -6.81 -1.27
C ALA A 120 -0.95 -6.14 0.10
N PRO A 121 -1.09 -6.89 1.21
CA PRO A 121 -0.71 -6.40 2.54
C PRO A 121 0.78 -6.08 2.62
N LEU A 122 1.14 -5.03 3.36
CA LEU A 122 2.51 -4.65 3.70
C LEU A 122 2.76 -4.94 5.18
N ALA A 123 3.90 -5.58 5.50
CA ALA A 123 4.27 -5.83 6.89
C ALA A 123 4.56 -4.49 7.61
N LEU A 124 4.25 -4.43 8.91
CA LEU A 124 4.38 -3.21 9.70
C LEU A 124 5.79 -2.62 9.63
N GLU A 125 6.78 -3.48 9.82
CA GLU A 125 8.20 -3.12 9.89
C GLU A 125 8.69 -2.53 8.57
N VAL A 126 8.16 -3.03 7.46
CA VAL A 126 8.48 -2.56 6.11
C VAL A 126 7.77 -1.24 5.83
N ALA A 127 6.49 -1.11 6.18
CA ALA A 127 5.75 0.14 6.06
C ALA A 127 6.41 1.26 6.86
N ASP A 128 6.74 0.99 8.12
CA ASP A 128 7.40 1.91 9.05
C ASP A 128 8.78 2.34 8.54
N PHE A 129 9.58 1.38 8.06
CA PHE A 129 10.85 1.69 7.40
C PHE A 129 10.67 2.59 6.17
N CYS A 130 9.75 2.25 5.27
CA CYS A 130 9.54 3.03 4.04
C CYS A 130 9.03 4.43 4.35
N ARG A 131 8.11 4.59 5.31
CA ARG A 131 7.64 5.91 5.77
C ARG A 131 8.80 6.75 6.30
N ALA A 132 9.68 6.18 7.13
CA ALA A 132 10.86 6.87 7.64
C ALA A 132 11.86 7.22 6.53
N ALA A 133 12.11 6.28 5.60
CA ALA A 133 13.09 6.42 4.54
C ALA A 133 12.70 7.47 3.49
N PHE A 134 11.46 7.43 3.02
CA PHE A 134 10.98 8.42 2.06
C PHE A 134 10.60 9.74 2.73
N SER A 135 10.15 9.71 3.99
CA SER A 135 9.79 10.91 4.77
C SER A 135 8.87 11.85 3.98
N CYS A 136 7.83 11.29 3.37
CA CYS A 136 6.89 12.00 2.50
C CYS A 136 5.46 11.48 2.72
N THR A 137 4.48 11.97 1.97
CA THR A 137 3.12 11.41 2.01
C THR A 137 3.16 9.95 1.52
N PHE A 138 2.80 9.03 2.41
CA PHE A 138 2.83 7.59 2.15
C PHE A 138 1.43 7.02 2.36
N ILE A 139 0.88 6.45 1.29
CA ILE A 139 -0.52 6.03 1.21
C ILE A 139 -0.56 4.53 0.95
N GLU A 140 -1.10 3.79 1.92
CA GLU A 140 -1.53 2.41 1.73
C GLU A 140 -3.01 2.43 1.32
N CYS A 141 -3.35 1.76 0.23
CA CYS A 141 -4.73 1.70 -0.24
C CYS A 141 -5.14 0.28 -0.65
N TYR A 142 -6.41 -0.03 -0.46
CA TYR A 142 -6.99 -1.33 -0.74
C TYR A 142 -7.97 -1.23 -1.90
N GLY A 143 -7.85 -2.17 -2.84
CA GLY A 143 -8.77 -2.35 -3.96
C GLY A 143 -8.55 -3.69 -4.63
N GLN A 144 -9.51 -4.09 -5.44
CA GLN A 144 -9.45 -5.26 -6.31
C GLN A 144 -10.01 -4.92 -7.69
N THR A 145 -9.75 -5.75 -8.69
CA THR A 145 -10.20 -5.51 -10.07
C THR A 145 -11.69 -5.21 -10.18
N GLU A 146 -12.48 -5.89 -9.35
CA GLU A 146 -13.94 -5.86 -9.29
C GLU A 146 -14.50 -4.54 -8.73
N CYS A 147 -13.69 -3.72 -8.03
CA CYS A 147 -14.12 -2.44 -7.45
C CYS A 147 -13.14 -1.27 -7.65
N ILE A 148 -12.00 -1.50 -8.32
CA ILE A 148 -10.90 -0.56 -8.53
C ILE A 148 -10.19 -0.16 -7.23
N MET A 149 -10.86 0.63 -6.39
CA MET A 149 -10.33 1.15 -5.13
C MET A 149 -11.45 1.11 -4.09
N GLY A 150 -11.25 0.38 -3.00
CA GLY A 150 -12.18 0.25 -1.88
C GLY A 150 -11.92 1.30 -0.80
N CYS A 151 -10.71 1.27 -0.23
CA CYS A 151 -10.28 2.16 0.84
C CYS A 151 -8.98 2.88 0.47
N TRP A 152 -8.80 4.08 1.02
CA TRP A 152 -7.62 4.90 0.76
C TRP A 152 -7.24 5.72 1.99
N GLN A 153 -5.94 5.78 2.31
CA GLN A 153 -5.40 6.64 3.36
C GLN A 153 -5.39 8.11 2.96
N SER A 154 -5.91 8.98 3.82
CA SER A 154 -5.75 10.43 3.67
C SER A 154 -4.26 10.81 3.59
N PRO A 155 -3.87 11.87 2.86
CA PRO A 155 -2.49 12.34 2.85
C PRO A 155 -1.89 12.64 4.23
N ASN A 156 -2.73 12.88 5.23
CA ASN A 156 -2.35 13.13 6.63
C ASN A 156 -2.33 11.86 7.50
N ASP A 157 -2.68 10.70 6.96
CA ASP A 157 -2.66 9.44 7.71
C ASP A 157 -1.21 8.95 7.84
N THR A 158 -0.74 8.88 9.08
CA THR A 158 0.65 8.51 9.41
C THR A 158 0.76 7.11 10.03
N LEU A 159 -0.37 6.40 10.17
CA LEU A 159 -0.41 5.07 10.76
C LEU A 159 -0.15 4.01 9.70
N SER A 160 0.66 3.02 10.04
CA SER A 160 0.95 1.86 9.20
C SER A 160 -0.06 0.73 9.45
N ARG A 161 -0.20 -0.18 8.48
CA ARG A 161 -1.14 -1.33 8.49
C ARG A 161 -2.63 -0.95 8.40
N GLU A 162 -2.93 0.30 8.09
CA GLU A 162 -4.28 0.75 7.82
C GLU A 162 -4.33 1.15 6.34
N THR A 163 -5.40 0.76 5.65
CA THR A 163 -5.66 1.12 4.25
C THR A 163 -6.58 2.33 4.11
N GLY A 164 -6.80 3.02 5.24
CA GLY A 164 -7.61 4.23 5.33
C GLY A 164 -9.12 3.97 5.32
N ILE A 165 -9.88 4.96 4.87
CA ILE A 165 -11.35 4.97 4.92
C ILE A 165 -11.94 4.62 3.54
N PRO A 166 -13.24 4.26 3.46
CA PRO A 166 -13.91 4.10 2.17
C PRO A 166 -13.72 5.34 1.29
N THR A 167 -13.39 5.14 0.01
CA THR A 167 -13.38 6.26 -0.93
C THR A 167 -14.81 6.83 -1.09
N PRO A 168 -14.98 8.09 -1.50
CA PRO A 168 -16.30 8.77 -1.51
C PRO A 168 -17.41 8.07 -2.30
N VAL A 169 -17.05 7.17 -3.23
CA VAL A 169 -18.01 6.44 -4.08
C VAL A 169 -18.40 5.07 -3.50
N ASN A 170 -17.79 4.64 -2.41
CA ASN A 170 -17.95 3.30 -1.85
C ASN A 170 -18.76 3.31 -0.55
N HIS A 171 -19.75 2.43 -0.49
CA HIS A 171 -20.31 1.96 0.77
C HIS A 171 -19.66 0.62 1.13
N ILE A 172 -19.23 0.48 2.38
CA ILE A 172 -18.58 -0.74 2.88
C ILE A 172 -19.30 -1.24 4.13
N LYS A 173 -19.55 -2.55 4.17
CA LYS A 173 -20.01 -3.26 5.38
C LYS A 173 -19.13 -4.48 5.63
N LEU A 174 -19.11 -4.95 6.87
CA LEU A 174 -18.55 -6.26 7.22
C LEU A 174 -19.70 -7.25 7.40
N ILE A 175 -19.48 -8.48 6.98
CA ILE A 175 -20.41 -9.59 7.21
C ILE A 175 -19.67 -10.71 7.93
N ASP A 176 -20.41 -11.46 8.76
CA ASP A 176 -19.85 -12.53 9.58
C ASP A 176 -19.27 -13.67 8.72
N ILE A 177 -18.15 -14.23 9.18
CA ILE A 177 -17.54 -15.47 8.67
C ILE A 177 -17.40 -16.44 9.86
N PRO A 178 -18.50 -17.11 10.29
CA PRO A 178 -18.49 -17.97 11.47
C PRO A 178 -17.44 -19.10 11.41
N GLU A 179 -17.16 -19.63 10.22
CA GLU A 179 -16.16 -20.66 9.96
C GLU A 179 -14.72 -20.22 10.23
N MET A 180 -14.44 -18.91 10.23
CA MET A 180 -13.16 -18.32 10.62
C MET A 180 -13.20 -17.68 12.02
N GLY A 181 -14.36 -17.69 12.69
CA GLY A 181 -14.57 -16.99 13.96
C GLY A 181 -14.56 -15.46 13.84
N TYR A 182 -14.83 -14.90 12.65
CA TYR A 182 -14.91 -13.45 12.45
C TYR A 182 -16.36 -12.98 12.45
N PHE A 183 -16.66 -11.98 13.28
CA PHE A 183 -18.02 -11.44 13.42
C PHE A 183 -18.00 -9.91 13.33
N ALA A 184 -18.93 -9.35 12.56
CA ALA A 184 -19.04 -7.92 12.30
C ALA A 184 -19.27 -7.12 13.59
N LYS A 185 -19.91 -7.72 14.60
CA LYS A 185 -20.05 -7.15 15.96
C LYS A 185 -18.70 -6.85 16.62
N ASP A 186 -17.68 -7.66 16.31
CA ASP A 186 -16.30 -7.53 16.77
C ASP A 186 -15.46 -6.68 15.80
N ARG A 187 -16.14 -5.94 14.91
CA ARG A 187 -15.57 -5.06 13.88
C ARG A 187 -14.67 -5.81 12.89
N VAL A 188 -14.87 -7.10 12.68
CA VAL A 188 -14.11 -7.94 11.75
C VAL A 188 -15.03 -8.82 10.91
N GLY A 189 -14.73 -9.05 9.64
CA GLY A 189 -15.56 -9.91 8.79
C GLY A 189 -15.16 -9.80 7.32
N GLU A 190 -15.94 -10.42 6.44
CA GLU A 190 -15.73 -10.25 5.00
C GLU A 190 -16.14 -8.83 4.60
N ILE A 191 -15.27 -8.17 3.85
CA ILE A 191 -15.53 -6.85 3.31
C ILE A 191 -16.56 -6.99 2.19
N CYS A 192 -17.66 -6.24 2.27
CA CYS A 192 -18.62 -6.13 1.19
C CYS A 192 -18.67 -4.69 0.70
N ILE A 193 -18.57 -4.49 -0.61
CA ILE A 193 -18.50 -3.15 -1.22
C ILE A 193 -19.69 -2.93 -2.15
N ARG A 194 -20.37 -1.80 -2.01
CA ARG A 194 -21.36 -1.34 -2.99
C ARG A 194 -20.94 0.03 -3.51
N SER A 195 -20.70 0.12 -4.81
CA SER A 195 -20.13 1.29 -5.45
C SER A 195 -20.59 1.41 -6.90
N LYS A 196 -20.57 2.64 -7.44
CA LYS A 196 -20.69 2.86 -8.88
C LYS A 196 -19.46 2.40 -9.66
N ALA A 197 -18.32 2.21 -8.96
CA ALA A 197 -17.08 1.70 -9.53
C ALA A 197 -17.01 0.17 -9.57
N THR A 198 -17.96 -0.54 -8.95
CA THR A 198 -18.04 -2.00 -9.03
C THR A 198 -18.29 -2.43 -10.47
N PHE A 199 -17.54 -3.43 -10.95
CA PHE A 199 -17.72 -4.01 -12.28
C PHE A 199 -19.14 -4.55 -12.49
N LYS A 200 -19.53 -4.76 -13.77
CA LYS A 200 -20.86 -5.30 -14.10
C LYS A 200 -20.96 -6.83 -13.96
N GLY A 201 -19.84 -7.50 -13.74
CA GLY A 201 -19.74 -8.95 -13.73
C GLY A 201 -18.60 -9.48 -14.61
N TYR A 202 -18.42 -10.80 -14.56
CA TYR A 202 -17.43 -11.51 -15.36
C TYR A 202 -17.96 -11.76 -16.77
N LEU A 203 -17.11 -11.54 -17.77
CA LEU A 203 -17.45 -11.75 -19.17
C LEU A 203 -17.83 -13.22 -19.42
N LYS A 204 -19.06 -13.46 -19.91
CA LYS A 204 -19.60 -14.79 -20.24
C LYS A 204 -19.67 -15.77 -19.06
N ASP A 205 -19.70 -15.26 -17.83
CA ASP A 205 -19.81 -16.09 -16.63
C ASP A 205 -20.82 -15.48 -15.64
N GLU A 206 -22.10 -15.65 -15.96
CA GLU A 206 -23.19 -15.15 -15.13
C GLU A 206 -23.26 -15.85 -13.78
N ALA A 207 -22.92 -17.14 -13.72
CA ALA A 207 -22.96 -17.91 -12.48
C ALA A 207 -21.96 -17.34 -11.47
N LYS A 208 -20.72 -17.10 -11.88
CA LYS A 208 -19.71 -16.47 -11.03
C LYS A 208 -20.03 -15.01 -10.72
N THR A 209 -20.67 -14.31 -11.67
CA THR A 209 -21.15 -12.94 -11.44
C THR A 209 -22.17 -12.89 -10.31
N ARG A 210 -23.22 -13.71 -10.36
CA ARG A 210 -24.24 -13.80 -9.29
C ARG A 210 -23.69 -14.30 -7.96
N ALA A 211 -22.63 -15.13 -7.99
CA ALA A 211 -21.93 -15.56 -6.78
C ALA A 211 -21.05 -14.45 -6.16
N THR A 212 -20.70 -13.42 -6.93
CA THR A 212 -19.76 -12.35 -6.51
C THR A 212 -20.48 -11.04 -6.21
N ILE A 213 -21.55 -10.70 -6.93
CA ILE A 213 -22.41 -9.55 -6.66
C ILE A 213 -23.77 -10.09 -6.24
N ASP A 214 -24.20 -9.76 -5.02
CA ASP A 214 -25.52 -10.16 -4.52
C ASP A 214 -26.67 -9.33 -5.13
N ASP A 215 -27.91 -9.77 -4.90
CA ASP A 215 -29.11 -9.11 -5.44
C ASP A 215 -29.30 -7.67 -4.93
N ALA A 216 -28.61 -7.28 -3.84
CA ALA A 216 -28.59 -5.93 -3.30
C ALA A 216 -27.39 -5.09 -3.80
N CYS A 217 -26.72 -5.57 -4.85
CA CYS A 217 -25.55 -4.98 -5.51
C CYS A 217 -24.31 -4.86 -4.61
N TRP A 218 -24.16 -5.71 -3.59
CA TRP A 218 -22.92 -5.81 -2.82
C TRP A 218 -21.95 -6.79 -3.48
N LEU A 219 -20.75 -6.30 -3.78
CA LEU A 219 -19.60 -7.11 -4.11
C LEU A 219 -19.12 -7.86 -2.85
N ARG A 220 -19.17 -9.19 -2.91
CA ARG A 220 -18.52 -10.13 -2.00
C ARG A 220 -17.04 -10.21 -2.34
N THR A 221 -16.23 -9.43 -1.62
CA THR A 221 -14.80 -9.26 -1.95
C THR A 221 -14.01 -10.56 -1.75
N GLY A 222 -14.47 -11.45 -0.87
CA GLY A 222 -13.68 -12.59 -0.40
C GLY A 222 -12.46 -12.18 0.44
N ASP A 223 -12.32 -10.91 0.80
CA ASP A 223 -11.25 -10.36 1.63
C ASP A 223 -11.78 -10.11 3.05
N VAL A 224 -10.98 -10.44 4.07
CA VAL A 224 -11.30 -10.21 5.48
C VAL A 224 -10.72 -8.87 5.92
N GLY A 225 -11.56 -8.01 6.47
CA GLY A 225 -11.19 -6.70 6.97
C GLY A 225 -11.59 -6.48 8.42
N ARG A 226 -10.93 -5.52 9.06
CA ARG A 226 -11.29 -5.02 10.38
C ARG A 226 -11.34 -3.50 10.38
N TRP A 227 -12.37 -2.95 11.01
CA TRP A 227 -12.40 -1.54 11.36
C TRP A 227 -11.57 -1.31 12.62
N THR A 228 -10.46 -0.59 12.48
CA THR A 228 -9.63 -0.20 13.62
C THR A 228 -10.38 0.75 14.55
N THR A 229 -9.82 1.02 15.73
CA THR A 229 -10.38 2.00 16.68
C THR A 229 -10.41 3.41 16.09
N ASN A 230 -9.59 3.68 15.08
CA ASN A 230 -9.53 4.95 14.35
C ASN A 230 -10.51 5.02 13.16
N ASN A 231 -11.39 4.02 13.02
CA ASN A 231 -12.33 3.88 11.91
C ASN A 231 -11.67 3.76 10.53
N ALA A 232 -10.42 3.32 10.47
CA ALA A 232 -9.76 2.92 9.23
C ALA A 232 -9.93 1.42 8.98
N MET A 233 -9.90 1.02 7.71
CA MET A 233 -9.94 -0.37 7.29
C MET A 233 -8.53 -0.97 7.36
N GLN A 234 -8.41 -2.09 8.06
CA GLN A 234 -7.22 -2.96 8.03
C GLN A 234 -7.56 -4.26 7.32
N ILE A 235 -6.76 -4.65 6.34
CA ILE A 235 -6.89 -5.94 5.65
C ILE A 235 -6.17 -7.00 6.47
N ILE A 236 -6.85 -8.11 6.77
CA ILE A 236 -6.35 -9.17 7.63
C ILE A 236 -5.94 -10.39 6.82
N ASP A 237 -6.83 -10.89 5.97
CA ASP A 237 -6.64 -12.15 5.25
C ASP A 237 -7.57 -12.24 4.02
N ARG A 238 -7.48 -13.34 3.28
CA ARG A 238 -8.45 -13.73 2.26
C ARG A 238 -9.25 -14.93 2.74
N HIS A 239 -10.58 -14.79 2.75
CA HIS A 239 -11.50 -15.88 3.07
C HIS A 239 -11.27 -17.10 2.15
N LYS A 240 -10.93 -16.87 0.87
CA LYS A 240 -10.68 -17.94 -0.12
C LYS A 240 -9.27 -18.56 -0.09
N ASN A 241 -8.34 -18.09 0.74
CA ASN A 241 -6.94 -18.59 0.78
C ASN A 241 -6.60 -19.41 2.03
N ILE A 242 -7.57 -19.83 2.84
CA ILE A 242 -7.26 -20.77 3.92
C ILE A 242 -6.96 -22.12 3.29
N TYR A 243 -5.69 -22.48 3.25
CA TYR A 243 -5.26 -23.85 2.98
C TYR A 243 -5.96 -24.76 4.00
N LYS A 244 -6.74 -25.71 3.49
CA LYS A 244 -7.10 -26.93 4.22
C LYS A 244 -5.93 -27.90 4.18
#